data_AF-A0A5M8QC80-F1
#
_entry.id   AF-A0A5M8QC80-F1
#
_cell.length_a   1.000
_cell.length_b   1.000
_cell.length_c   1.000
_cell.angle_alpha   90.00
_cell.angle_beta   90.00
_cell.angle_gamma   90.00
#
_symmetry.space_group_name_H-M   'P 1'
#
loop_
_entity.id
_entity.type
_entity.pdbx_description
1 polymer ?
#
loop_
_entity_poly.entity_id
_entity_poly.type
_entity_poly.pdbx_seq_one_letter_code
_entity_poly.pdbx_strand_id
1 'polypeptide(L)'
;MPRRRSLGALAAACLLAVAPLGCAGAPAPDEGPAPDVLVELVQLRGDVASGHVELRVTNRGDRELVIASAAYESSRWSAPMVRDDEARIPPGARRNLRLPLPEPTCDAGPLEHRATLRLADGRELEAEPTDPYGQLEALDDAVCDLRAFEREVAGLAWGEPDIPEDGSRPAALRVEVTPVPGDGEPLGRLEAIPATVLLALEADGERAEALPLGIELRAGAAPIAVRVPLVPGRCDLHAVAEDKQGTLFRIRAEHGDRPVDLVLPSPDAQRDALLDWVVARCAALP
;
A
#
# COMPACT_ATOMS: atom_id res chain seq x y z
N MET A 1 35.11 -79.86 -17.66
CA MET A 1 34.90 -80.92 -16.62
C MET A 1 36.25 -81.18 -15.95
N PRO A 2 36.38 -81.48 -14.63
CA PRO A 2 35.39 -81.83 -13.59
C PRO A 2 35.19 -80.68 -12.56
N ARG A 3 34.06 -80.49 -11.86
CA ARG A 3 33.28 -81.29 -10.87
C ARG A 3 33.90 -81.38 -9.46
N ARG A 4 33.16 -80.75 -8.52
CA ARG A 4 32.70 -81.25 -7.19
C ARG A 4 33.65 -81.23 -5.98
N ARG A 5 33.21 -80.56 -4.89
CA ARG A 5 32.69 -81.13 -3.59
C ARG A 5 32.84 -80.10 -2.45
N SER A 6 31.73 -79.68 -1.81
CA SER A 6 31.17 -80.16 -0.50
C SER A 6 31.74 -79.40 0.71
N LEU A 7 30.96 -78.52 1.37
CA LEU A 7 30.05 -78.75 2.51
C LEU A 7 30.74 -79.07 3.85
N GLY A 8 30.49 -78.22 4.86
CA GLY A 8 30.78 -78.50 6.27
C GLY A 8 30.43 -77.30 7.15
N ALA A 9 29.24 -77.31 7.74
CA ALA A 9 28.70 -76.28 8.62
C ALA A 9 29.18 -76.42 10.07
N LEU A 10 29.27 -75.31 10.80
CA LEU A 10 29.29 -75.27 12.27
C LEU A 10 28.53 -74.02 12.73
N ALA A 11 27.41 -74.26 13.41
CA ALA A 11 26.55 -73.27 14.02
C ALA A 11 27.07 -72.89 15.42
N ALA A 12 27.11 -71.59 15.72
CA ALA A 12 27.31 -71.07 17.07
C ALA A 12 26.19 -70.06 17.36
N ALA A 13 25.36 -70.37 18.36
CA ALA A 13 24.27 -69.53 18.82
C ALA A 13 24.79 -68.47 19.81
N CYS A 14 24.70 -67.19 19.44
CA CYS A 14 24.92 -66.06 20.35
C CYS A 14 23.56 -65.55 20.87
N LEU A 15 23.34 -65.68 22.18
CA LEU A 15 22.28 -64.97 22.90
C LEU A 15 22.66 -63.48 23.01
N LEU A 16 21.90 -62.62 22.33
CA LEU A 16 21.96 -61.16 22.47
C LEU A 16 20.86 -60.70 23.43
N ALA A 17 21.27 -60.15 24.57
CA ALA A 17 20.38 -59.46 25.50
C ALA A 17 20.02 -58.08 24.93
N VAL A 18 18.73 -57.84 24.68
CA VAL A 18 18.19 -56.55 24.24
C VAL A 18 17.79 -55.75 25.47
N ALA A 19 18.50 -54.66 25.75
CA ALA A 19 18.06 -53.66 26.73
C ALA A 19 17.13 -52.64 26.05
N PRO A 20 16.01 -52.23 26.67
CA PRO A 20 15.17 -51.17 26.11
C PRO A 20 15.87 -49.82 26.32
N LEU A 21 16.27 -49.15 25.23
CA LEU A 21 16.56 -47.72 25.26
C LEU A 21 15.24 -46.99 25.48
N GLY A 22 15.03 -46.49 26.70
CA GLY A 22 14.01 -45.49 26.96
C GLY A 22 14.37 -44.20 26.23
N CYS A 23 13.57 -43.83 25.24
CA CYS A 23 13.58 -42.48 24.68
C CYS A 23 13.19 -41.50 25.80
N ALA A 24 14.18 -40.92 26.46
CA ALA A 24 13.97 -39.71 27.23
C ALA A 24 13.60 -38.60 26.25
N GLY A 25 12.31 -38.23 26.23
CA GLY A 25 11.85 -37.06 25.51
C GLY A 25 12.63 -35.84 26.00
N ALA A 26 13.19 -35.07 25.07
CA ALA A 26 13.81 -33.79 25.41
C ALA A 26 12.78 -32.94 26.17
N PRO A 27 13.18 -32.23 27.24
CA PRO A 27 12.27 -31.31 27.92
C PRO A 27 11.77 -30.28 26.91
N ALA A 28 10.46 -30.05 26.89
CA ALA A 28 9.87 -28.95 26.14
C ALA A 28 10.56 -27.64 26.58
N PRO A 29 10.85 -26.69 25.66
CA PRO A 29 11.37 -25.39 26.06
C PRO A 29 10.43 -24.77 27.09
N ASP A 30 11.01 -24.22 28.15
CA ASP A 30 10.26 -23.48 29.17
C ASP A 30 9.71 -22.22 28.52
N GLU A 31 8.46 -22.28 28.06
CA GLU A 31 7.72 -21.13 27.53
C GLU A 31 7.42 -20.19 28.68
N GLY A 32 8.36 -19.28 28.96
CA GLY A 32 8.09 -18.12 29.78
C GLY A 32 6.84 -17.38 29.27
N PRO A 33 6.22 -16.54 30.12
CA PRO A 33 4.96 -15.90 29.80
C PRO A 33 5.00 -15.18 28.44
N ALA A 34 3.86 -15.18 27.75
CA ALA A 34 3.68 -14.41 26.53
C ALA A 34 4.03 -12.92 26.82
N PRO A 35 4.84 -12.27 25.98
CA PRO A 35 5.19 -10.87 26.17
C PRO A 35 3.93 -10.00 26.07
N ASP A 36 3.85 -8.97 26.91
CA ASP A 36 2.79 -7.96 26.85
C ASP A 36 3.11 -6.96 25.73
N VAL A 37 2.27 -6.96 24.69
CA VAL A 37 2.44 -6.15 23.48
C VAL A 37 1.13 -5.43 23.14
N LEU A 38 1.24 -4.16 22.75
CA LEU A 38 0.18 -3.45 22.04
C LEU A 38 0.55 -3.40 20.57
N VAL A 39 -0.40 -3.76 19.71
CA VAL A 39 -0.26 -3.67 18.25
C VAL A 39 -1.33 -2.71 17.73
N GLU A 40 -0.89 -1.70 17.01
CA GLU A 40 -1.75 -0.73 16.33
C GLU A 40 -1.47 -0.78 14.83
N LEU A 41 -2.51 -0.64 14.00
CA LEU A 41 -2.33 -0.39 12.57
C LEU A 41 -2.36 1.11 12.33
N VAL A 42 -1.36 1.63 11.63
CA VAL A 42 -1.28 3.04 11.28
C VAL A 42 -0.78 3.20 9.85
N GLN A 43 -1.17 4.27 9.18
CA GLN A 43 -0.53 4.72 7.94
C GLN A 43 0.03 6.12 8.14
N LEU A 44 1.36 6.26 8.10
CA LEU A 44 1.99 7.56 8.17
C LEU A 44 1.85 8.27 6.83
N ARG A 45 1.95 9.60 6.85
CA ARG A 45 1.77 10.43 5.66
C ARG A 45 2.75 10.11 4.52
N GLY A 46 3.94 9.61 4.85
CA GLY A 46 4.93 9.14 3.87
C GLY A 46 4.62 7.77 3.28
N ASP A 47 3.78 7.00 3.95
CA ASP A 47 3.44 5.65 3.51
C ASP A 47 2.32 5.64 2.46
N VAL A 48 1.46 6.66 2.46
CA VAL A 48 0.32 6.78 1.53
C VAL A 48 0.75 6.68 0.07
N ALA A 49 1.61 7.59 -0.39
CA ALA A 49 2.03 7.61 -1.79
C ALA A 49 2.91 6.40 -2.15
N SER A 50 3.61 5.84 -1.17
CA SER A 50 4.44 4.66 -1.38
C SER A 50 3.68 3.33 -1.29
N GLY A 51 2.38 3.34 -0.95
CA GLY A 51 1.57 2.13 -0.79
C GLY A 51 2.03 1.24 0.37
N HIS A 52 2.17 1.80 1.56
CA HIS A 52 2.54 1.05 2.76
C HIS A 52 1.59 1.34 3.94
N VAL A 53 1.60 0.45 4.92
CA VAL A 53 1.05 0.65 6.27
C VAL A 53 2.09 0.19 7.29
N GLU A 54 1.87 0.47 8.56
CA GLU A 54 2.79 0.05 9.61
C GLU A 54 2.02 -0.64 10.75
N LEU A 55 2.54 -1.79 11.19
CA LEU A 55 2.20 -2.32 12.51
C LEU A 55 3.06 -1.61 13.54
N ARG A 56 2.46 -0.71 14.31
CA ARG A 56 3.12 -0.08 15.45
C ARG A 56 3.03 -1.03 16.64
N VAL A 57 4.17 -1.61 16.99
CA VAL A 57 4.30 -2.54 18.11
C VAL A 57 4.92 -1.81 19.29
N THR A 58 4.21 -1.80 20.42
CA THR A 58 4.71 -1.28 21.70
C THR A 58 4.96 -2.43 22.65
N ASN A 59 6.20 -2.54 23.14
CA ASN A 59 6.59 -3.51 24.15
C ASN A 59 6.21 -2.98 25.54
N ARG A 60 5.19 -3.57 26.16
CA ARG A 60 4.72 -3.22 27.50
C ARG A 60 5.34 -4.07 28.60
N GLY A 61 6.11 -5.09 28.21
CA GLY A 61 6.87 -5.92 29.14
C GLY A 61 8.14 -5.25 29.68
N ASP A 62 8.85 -6.02 30.49
CA ASP A 62 10.10 -5.64 31.18
C ASP A 62 11.37 -6.18 30.51
N ARG A 63 11.22 -6.98 29.45
CA ARG A 63 12.32 -7.58 28.66
C ARG A 63 12.31 -7.08 27.23
N GLU A 64 13.47 -7.08 26.57
CA GLU A 64 13.57 -6.76 25.14
C GLU A 64 12.72 -7.74 24.31
N LEU A 65 11.90 -7.19 23.42
CA LEU A 65 11.13 -7.94 22.45
C LEU A 65 11.92 -7.99 21.14
N VAL A 66 12.19 -9.19 20.64
CA VAL A 66 12.87 -9.41 19.36
C VAL A 66 11.91 -10.11 18.41
N ILE A 67 11.42 -9.35 17.43
CA ILE A 67 10.52 -9.81 16.38
C ILE A 67 11.38 -10.21 15.18
N ALA A 68 11.27 -11.44 14.71
CA ALA A 68 11.96 -11.94 13.53
C ALA A 68 11.22 -11.60 12.23
N SER A 69 9.88 -11.57 12.27
CA SER A 69 9.04 -11.15 11.15
C SER A 69 7.65 -10.72 11.65
N ALA A 70 6.95 -9.94 10.84
CA ALA A 70 5.59 -9.52 11.09
C ALA A 70 4.73 -9.74 9.85
N ALA A 71 3.50 -10.17 10.06
CA ALA A 71 2.48 -10.29 9.02
C ALA A 71 1.19 -9.60 9.47
N TYR A 72 0.47 -9.04 8.50
CA TYR A 72 -0.89 -8.54 8.68
C TYR A 72 -1.78 -9.09 7.57
N GLU A 73 -2.89 -9.69 7.96
CA GLU A 73 -3.88 -10.27 7.05
C GLU A 73 -5.22 -9.57 7.27
N SER A 74 -5.95 -9.31 6.18
CA SER A 74 -7.30 -8.76 6.24
C SER A 74 -8.13 -9.18 5.04
N SER A 75 -9.44 -9.33 5.24
CA SER A 75 -10.42 -9.57 4.19
C SER A 75 -10.51 -8.44 3.14
N ARG A 76 -9.95 -7.26 3.43
CA ARG A 76 -9.93 -6.11 2.51
C ARG A 76 -8.80 -6.11 1.50
N TRP A 77 -7.80 -6.98 1.66
CA TRP A 77 -6.60 -6.98 0.82
C TRP A 77 -6.41 -8.32 0.10
N SER A 78 -5.91 -8.24 -1.12
CA SER A 78 -5.72 -9.40 -2.00
C SER A 78 -4.65 -10.39 -1.54
N ALA A 79 -3.78 -10.00 -0.61
CA ALA A 79 -2.70 -10.81 -0.08
C ALA A 79 -2.34 -10.42 1.36
N PRO A 80 -1.68 -11.32 2.12
CA PRO A 80 -1.02 -10.95 3.38
C PRO A 80 0.07 -9.89 3.16
N MET A 81 0.15 -8.93 4.07
CA MET A 81 1.27 -7.99 4.14
C MET A 81 2.36 -8.60 4.99
N VAL A 82 3.58 -8.73 4.47
CA VAL A 82 4.66 -9.44 5.15
C VAL A 82 5.92 -8.58 5.22
N ARG A 83 6.59 -8.66 6.38
CA ARG A 83 7.89 -8.07 6.64
C ARG A 83 8.80 -9.13 7.29
N ASP A 84 9.91 -9.45 6.63
CA ASP A 84 10.85 -10.50 7.02
C ASP A 84 12.24 -9.94 7.41
N ASP A 85 12.27 -9.03 8.39
CA ASP A 85 13.51 -8.55 9.01
C ASP A 85 13.38 -8.35 10.52
N GLU A 86 14.50 -8.50 11.23
CA GLU A 86 14.54 -8.43 12.68
C GLU A 86 14.25 -7.01 13.18
N ALA A 87 13.33 -6.90 14.15
CA ALA A 87 13.05 -5.70 14.90
C ALA A 87 13.22 -5.94 16.40
N ARG A 88 14.15 -5.20 17.00
CA ARG A 88 14.34 -5.13 18.46
C ARG A 88 13.56 -3.95 19.02
N ILE A 89 12.83 -4.21 20.11
CA ILE A 89 12.00 -3.24 20.81
C ILE A 89 12.31 -3.33 22.31
N PRO A 90 13.08 -2.39 22.86
CA PRO A 90 13.36 -2.33 24.29
C PRO A 90 12.08 -2.25 25.15
N PRO A 91 12.15 -2.59 26.45
CA PRO A 91 11.04 -2.40 27.39
C PRO A 91 10.49 -0.96 27.35
N GLY A 92 9.18 -0.80 27.26
CA GLY A 92 8.49 0.50 27.20
C GLY A 92 8.67 1.26 25.88
N ALA A 93 9.42 0.72 24.91
CA ALA A 93 9.62 1.34 23.61
C ALA A 93 8.55 0.88 22.61
N ARG A 94 8.46 1.63 21.49
CA ARG A 94 7.62 1.28 20.34
C ARG A 94 8.44 1.30 19.07
N ARG A 95 8.04 0.47 18.10
CA ARG A 95 8.62 0.46 16.76
C ARG A 95 7.53 0.25 15.73
N ASN A 96 7.63 0.99 14.62
CA ASN A 96 6.73 0.80 13.50
C ASN A 96 7.37 -0.20 12.53
N LEU A 97 6.61 -1.26 12.23
CA LEU A 97 6.99 -2.31 11.30
C LEU A 97 6.25 -2.04 9.99
N ARG A 98 6.93 -1.33 9.10
CA ARG A 98 6.43 -0.97 7.78
C ARG A 98 6.24 -2.19 6.88
N LEU A 99 5.07 -2.30 6.26
CA LEU A 99 4.57 -3.41 5.47
C LEU A 99 4.05 -2.89 4.11
N PRO A 100 4.27 -3.60 3.00
CA PRO A 100 3.69 -3.23 1.72
C PRO A 100 2.17 -3.43 1.74
N LEU A 101 1.42 -2.49 1.15
CA LEU A 101 -0.03 -2.55 1.01
C LEU A 101 -0.39 -3.21 -0.33
N PRO A 102 -1.02 -4.40 -0.36
CA PRO A 102 -1.48 -5.05 -1.58
C PRO A 102 -2.72 -4.36 -2.14
N GLU A 103 -3.15 -4.81 -3.33
CA GLU A 103 -4.39 -4.31 -3.94
C GLU A 103 -5.60 -4.61 -3.05
N PRO A 104 -6.55 -3.66 -2.89
CA PRO A 104 -7.82 -3.94 -2.23
C PRO A 104 -8.65 -4.94 -3.01
N THR A 105 -9.42 -5.74 -2.29
CA THR A 105 -10.47 -6.58 -2.87
C THR A 105 -11.67 -5.74 -3.30
N CYS A 106 -11.92 -4.62 -2.62
CA CYS A 106 -13.12 -3.79 -2.78
C CYS A 106 -14.44 -4.54 -2.53
N ASP A 107 -14.36 -5.66 -1.81
CA ASP A 107 -15.52 -6.44 -1.42
C ASP A 107 -16.23 -5.78 -0.23
N ALA A 108 -17.55 -5.71 -0.32
CA ALA A 108 -18.37 -5.28 0.81
C ALA A 108 -18.47 -6.43 1.84
N GLY A 109 -18.30 -6.10 3.12
CA GLY A 109 -18.50 -7.06 4.19
C GLY A 109 -17.88 -6.62 5.51
N PRO A 110 -18.13 -7.38 6.58
CA PRO A 110 -17.43 -7.20 7.84
C PRO A 110 -15.91 -7.27 7.62
N LEU A 111 -15.20 -6.39 8.30
CA LEU A 111 -13.75 -6.41 8.32
C LEU A 111 -13.29 -7.57 9.20
N GLU A 112 -12.52 -8.49 8.62
CA GLU A 112 -11.78 -9.50 9.34
C GLU A 112 -10.29 -9.18 9.19
N HIS A 113 -9.53 -9.16 10.28
CA HIS A 113 -8.11 -8.87 10.24
C HIS A 113 -7.34 -9.43 11.43
N ARG A 114 -6.05 -9.70 11.23
CA ARG A 114 -5.14 -10.24 12.25
C ARG A 114 -3.71 -9.82 11.95
N ALA A 115 -2.95 -9.53 13.00
CA ALA A 115 -1.50 -9.45 12.93
C ALA A 115 -0.85 -10.67 13.57
N THR A 116 0.22 -11.15 12.97
CA THR A 116 1.05 -12.23 13.48
C THR A 116 2.48 -11.73 13.62
N LEU A 117 3.03 -11.78 14.83
CA LEU A 117 4.42 -11.45 15.12
C LEU A 117 5.18 -12.74 15.43
N ARG A 118 6.15 -13.10 14.60
CA ARG A 118 7.06 -14.22 14.90
C ARG A 118 8.25 -13.70 15.67
N LEU A 119 8.48 -14.21 16.87
CA LEU A 119 9.59 -13.85 17.74
C LEU A 119 10.86 -14.59 17.34
N ALA A 120 12.03 -14.04 17.71
CA ALA A 120 13.31 -14.67 17.43
C ALA A 120 13.53 -16.00 18.17
N ASP A 121 12.77 -16.26 19.23
CA ASP A 121 12.78 -17.54 19.96
C ASP A 121 11.85 -18.61 19.33
N GLY A 122 11.20 -18.28 18.21
CA GLY A 122 10.31 -19.17 17.46
C GLY A 122 8.85 -19.12 17.89
N ARG A 123 8.50 -18.39 18.97
CA ARG A 123 7.09 -18.21 19.35
C ARG A 123 6.36 -17.29 18.38
N GLU A 124 5.06 -17.49 18.24
CA GLU A 124 4.18 -16.62 17.47
C GLU A 124 3.20 -15.92 18.40
N LEU A 125 2.97 -14.63 18.14
CA LEU A 125 1.97 -13.82 18.83
C LEU A 125 0.95 -13.38 17.81
N GLU A 126 -0.30 -13.76 18.06
CA GLU A 126 -1.42 -13.20 17.33
C GLU A 126 -2.00 -12.01 18.08
N ALA A 127 -2.31 -10.95 17.35
CA ALA A 127 -2.99 -9.78 17.86
C ALA A 127 -4.04 -9.32 16.85
N GLU A 128 -5.12 -8.71 17.35
CA GLU A 128 -6.02 -7.91 16.54
C GLU A 128 -5.56 -6.46 16.67
N PRO A 129 -4.92 -5.87 15.65
CA PRO A 129 -4.40 -4.52 15.76
C PRO A 129 -5.51 -3.51 16.00
N THR A 130 -5.35 -2.62 16.98
CA THR A 130 -6.26 -1.50 17.13
C THR A 130 -6.01 -0.45 16.05
N ASP A 131 -7.04 0.30 15.67
CA ASP A 131 -6.94 1.42 14.74
C ASP A 131 -7.19 2.74 15.47
N PRO A 132 -6.15 3.34 16.09
CA PRO A 132 -6.31 4.52 16.93
C PRO A 132 -6.73 5.78 16.14
N TYR A 133 -6.63 5.75 14.81
CA TYR A 133 -6.92 6.90 13.94
C TYR A 133 -8.13 6.68 13.03
N GLY A 134 -8.80 5.52 13.11
CA GLY A 134 -9.92 5.19 12.24
C GLY A 134 -9.51 5.14 10.75
N GLN A 135 -8.25 4.78 10.47
CA GLN A 135 -7.70 4.75 9.12
C GLN A 135 -8.09 3.50 8.35
N LEU A 136 -8.27 2.36 9.01
CA LEU A 136 -8.37 1.04 8.39
C LEU A 136 -9.56 0.94 7.43
N GLU A 137 -10.70 1.50 7.79
CA GLU A 137 -11.88 1.54 6.91
C GLU A 137 -11.68 2.47 5.71
N ALA A 138 -10.76 3.43 5.77
CA ALA A 138 -10.51 4.42 4.74
C ALA A 138 -9.28 4.13 3.86
N LEU A 139 -8.53 3.06 4.15
CA LEU A 139 -7.31 2.71 3.42
C LEU A 139 -7.61 2.26 1.99
N ASP A 140 -8.75 1.62 1.75
CA ASP A 140 -9.19 1.14 0.43
C ASP A 140 -10.10 2.11 -0.32
N ASP A 141 -10.74 3.06 0.38
CA ASP A 141 -11.74 3.99 -0.17
C ASP A 141 -11.31 4.59 -1.51
N ALA A 142 -10.14 5.24 -1.55
CA ALA A 142 -9.68 5.94 -2.75
C ALA A 142 -9.54 5.03 -3.98
N VAL A 143 -9.05 3.80 -3.79
CA VAL A 143 -8.87 2.83 -4.90
C VAL A 143 -10.22 2.22 -5.27
N CYS A 144 -11.06 1.90 -4.29
CA CYS A 144 -12.34 1.25 -4.53
C CYS A 144 -13.38 2.20 -5.12
N ASP A 145 -13.39 3.48 -4.73
CA ASP A 145 -14.19 4.52 -5.34
C ASP A 145 -13.79 4.77 -6.79
N LEU A 146 -12.47 4.84 -7.08
CA LEU A 146 -11.99 4.94 -8.45
C LEU A 146 -12.44 3.73 -9.28
N ARG A 147 -12.21 2.50 -8.81
CA ARG A 147 -12.64 1.29 -9.53
C ARG A 147 -14.15 1.23 -9.73
N ALA A 148 -14.94 1.63 -8.75
CA ALA A 148 -16.39 1.69 -8.89
C ALA A 148 -16.80 2.70 -9.96
N PHE A 149 -16.22 3.90 -9.92
CA PHE A 149 -16.43 4.92 -10.93
C PHE A 149 -16.01 4.47 -12.33
N GLU A 150 -14.87 3.80 -12.48
CA GLU A 150 -14.38 3.32 -13.78
C GLU A 150 -15.26 2.22 -14.39
N ARG A 151 -15.80 1.33 -13.55
CA ARG A 151 -16.71 0.28 -14.01
C ARG A 151 -18.07 0.81 -14.43
N GLU A 152 -18.56 1.85 -13.74
CA GLU A 152 -19.98 2.26 -13.80
C GLU A 152 -20.17 3.59 -14.55
N VAL A 153 -19.14 4.42 -14.66
CA VAL A 153 -19.21 5.77 -15.21
C VAL A 153 -18.20 5.99 -16.34
N ALA A 154 -16.90 6.02 -16.04
CA ALA A 154 -15.87 6.27 -17.04
C ALA A 154 -14.47 5.84 -16.56
N GLY A 155 -13.71 5.18 -17.44
CA GLY A 155 -12.29 4.94 -17.22
C GLY A 155 -11.50 6.24 -17.18
N LEU A 156 -10.56 6.35 -16.23
CA LEU A 156 -9.72 7.54 -16.04
C LEU A 156 -8.25 7.16 -16.15
N ALA A 157 -7.52 7.80 -17.05
CA ALA A 157 -6.11 7.52 -17.25
C ALA A 157 -5.30 8.80 -17.45
N TRP A 158 -4.04 8.77 -17.03
CA TRP A 158 -3.10 9.81 -17.45
C TRP A 158 -2.69 9.59 -18.90
N GLY A 159 -2.85 10.63 -19.72
CA GLY A 159 -2.28 10.71 -21.05
C GLY A 159 -0.85 11.29 -21.02
N GLU A 160 -0.24 11.44 -22.19
CA GLU A 160 1.09 12.04 -22.32
C GLU A 160 1.12 13.47 -21.74
N PRO A 161 1.97 13.76 -20.73
CA PRO A 161 2.05 15.07 -20.13
C PRO A 161 2.95 16.02 -20.94
N ASP A 162 2.80 17.31 -20.70
CA ASP A 162 3.67 18.37 -21.22
C ASP A 162 4.41 19.04 -20.06
N ILE A 163 5.60 18.51 -19.73
CA ILE A 163 6.41 18.96 -18.59
C ILE A 163 7.76 19.47 -19.11
N PRO A 164 8.00 20.79 -19.14
CA PRO A 164 9.27 21.34 -19.62
C PRO A 164 10.40 21.10 -18.61
N GLU A 165 11.36 20.22 -18.91
CA GLU A 165 12.45 19.88 -17.99
C GLU A 165 13.23 21.11 -17.45
N ASP A 166 13.35 22.16 -18.25
CA ASP A 166 14.07 23.39 -17.91
C ASP A 166 13.26 24.38 -17.06
N GLY A 167 11.99 24.09 -16.76
CA GLY A 167 11.12 25.00 -16.02
C GLY A 167 10.82 26.32 -16.74
N SER A 168 11.06 26.42 -18.05
CA SER A 168 10.90 27.67 -18.81
C SER A 168 9.46 28.16 -18.89
N ARG A 169 8.48 27.25 -18.80
CA ARG A 169 7.05 27.54 -18.92
C ARG A 169 6.19 26.66 -17.98
N PRO A 170 4.89 26.97 -17.80
CA PRO A 170 3.95 26.10 -17.09
C PRO A 170 3.92 24.68 -17.68
N ALA A 171 3.74 23.69 -16.80
CA ALA A 171 3.50 22.30 -17.20
C ALA A 171 2.00 22.08 -17.43
N ALA A 172 1.65 20.98 -18.09
CA ALA A 172 0.27 20.53 -18.17
C ALA A 172 0.18 19.01 -18.17
N LEU A 173 -0.76 18.48 -17.39
CA LEU A 173 -1.13 17.08 -17.45
C LEU A 173 -2.30 16.87 -18.39
N ARG A 174 -2.53 15.62 -18.79
CA ARG A 174 -3.68 15.20 -19.56
C ARG A 174 -4.38 14.06 -18.85
N VAL A 175 -5.67 14.20 -18.60
CA VAL A 175 -6.53 13.11 -18.13
C VAL A 175 -7.39 12.66 -19.31
N GLU A 176 -7.23 11.41 -19.71
CA GLU A 176 -8.08 10.74 -20.68
C GLU A 176 -9.29 10.16 -19.93
N VAL A 177 -10.49 10.48 -20.42
CA VAL A 177 -11.76 10.05 -19.83
C VAL A 177 -12.52 9.27 -20.89
N THR A 178 -12.81 8.00 -20.59
CA THR A 178 -13.53 7.10 -21.50
C THR A 178 -14.83 6.65 -20.85
N PRO A 179 -15.97 7.26 -21.21
CA PRO A 179 -17.28 6.83 -20.72
C PRO A 179 -17.55 5.36 -21.01
N VAL A 180 -18.26 4.68 -20.11
CA VAL A 180 -18.62 3.27 -20.33
C VAL A 180 -19.53 3.12 -21.56
N PRO A 181 -19.52 1.95 -22.25
CA PRO A 181 -20.42 1.71 -23.37
C PRO A 181 -21.90 1.80 -22.95
N GLY A 182 -22.76 2.29 -23.85
CA GLY A 182 -24.21 2.36 -23.64
C GLY A 182 -24.89 3.25 -24.67
N ASP A 183 -26.15 3.61 -24.41
CA ASP A 183 -27.05 4.25 -25.38
C ASP A 183 -27.46 5.68 -24.92
N GLY A 184 -26.52 6.42 -24.33
CA GLY A 184 -26.66 7.84 -24.01
C GLY A 184 -27.34 8.18 -22.67
N GLU A 185 -27.57 7.18 -21.82
CA GLU A 185 -28.03 7.39 -20.45
C GLU A 185 -27.05 8.26 -19.64
N PRO A 186 -27.54 9.15 -18.76
CA PRO A 186 -26.68 9.93 -17.88
C PRO A 186 -26.03 9.04 -16.82
N LEU A 187 -24.72 9.19 -16.64
CA LEU A 187 -23.93 8.40 -15.67
C LEU A 187 -23.44 9.25 -14.49
N GLY A 188 -23.24 10.54 -14.73
CA GLY A 188 -22.71 11.47 -13.72
C GLY A 188 -22.00 12.66 -14.35
N ARG A 189 -21.07 13.26 -13.60
CA ARG A 189 -20.36 14.47 -14.02
C ARG A 189 -18.94 14.49 -13.46
N LEU A 190 -17.99 15.05 -14.21
CA LEU A 190 -16.73 15.55 -13.63
C LEU A 190 -16.91 17.02 -13.27
N GLU A 191 -16.76 17.34 -11.99
CA GLU A 191 -17.02 18.69 -11.48
C GLU A 191 -15.78 19.57 -11.59
N ALA A 192 -14.68 19.14 -10.95
CA ALA A 192 -13.47 19.93 -10.83
C ALA A 192 -12.25 19.09 -10.46
N ILE A 193 -11.07 19.60 -10.79
CA ILE A 193 -9.79 19.09 -10.30
C ILE A 193 -9.25 20.13 -9.33
N PRO A 194 -9.19 19.87 -8.01
CA PRO A 194 -8.55 20.78 -7.06
C PRO A 194 -7.03 20.80 -7.24
N ALA A 195 -6.42 21.94 -6.88
CA ALA A 195 -4.99 22.06 -6.72
C ALA A 195 -4.47 21.16 -5.58
N THR A 196 -3.19 20.80 -5.65
CA THR A 196 -2.48 20.20 -4.52
C THR A 196 -1.69 21.27 -3.78
N VAL A 197 -1.10 20.90 -2.63
CA VAL A 197 -0.23 21.81 -1.87
C VAL A 197 1.02 22.20 -2.68
N LEU A 198 1.55 21.27 -3.47
CA LEU A 198 2.77 21.47 -4.27
C LEU A 198 2.47 22.06 -5.65
N LEU A 199 1.33 21.72 -6.23
CA LEU A 199 0.97 22.03 -7.62
C LEU A 199 -0.35 22.80 -7.63
N ALA A 200 -0.26 24.09 -7.91
CA ALA A 200 -1.43 24.91 -8.16
C ALA A 200 -1.84 24.79 -9.63
N LEU A 201 -3.06 25.24 -9.92
CA LEU A 201 -3.63 25.22 -11.26
C LEU A 201 -3.54 26.60 -11.88
N GLU A 202 -3.62 26.65 -13.20
CA GLU A 202 -3.75 27.90 -13.95
C GLU A 202 -5.11 27.92 -14.67
N ALA A 203 -5.92 28.93 -14.43
CA ALA A 203 -7.17 29.16 -15.15
C ALA A 203 -7.13 30.59 -15.69
N ASP A 204 -7.36 30.75 -17.00
CA ASP A 204 -7.33 32.05 -17.68
C ASP A 204 -6.05 32.88 -17.42
N GLY A 205 -4.91 32.20 -17.26
CA GLY A 205 -3.61 32.82 -16.98
C GLY A 205 -3.40 33.26 -15.53
N GLU A 206 -4.37 33.01 -14.66
CA GLU A 206 -4.27 33.26 -13.22
C GLU A 206 -4.17 31.97 -12.43
N ARG A 207 -3.60 32.07 -11.23
CA ARG A 207 -3.51 30.94 -10.32
C ARG A 207 -4.89 30.59 -9.78
N ALA A 208 -5.25 29.31 -9.86
CA ALA A 208 -6.52 28.78 -9.40
C ALA A 208 -6.33 27.67 -8.35
N GLU A 209 -7.28 27.59 -7.41
CA GLU A 209 -7.36 26.52 -6.41
C GLU A 209 -8.09 25.28 -6.93
N ALA A 210 -8.82 25.40 -8.05
CA ALA A 210 -9.47 24.31 -8.74
C ALA A 210 -9.64 24.64 -10.23
N LEU A 211 -9.56 23.63 -11.08
CA LEU A 211 -9.92 23.68 -12.49
C LEU A 211 -11.37 23.18 -12.61
N PRO A 212 -12.35 24.06 -12.89
CA PRO A 212 -13.72 23.63 -13.14
C PRO A 212 -13.80 22.86 -14.46
N LEU A 213 -14.46 21.70 -14.43
CA LEU A 213 -14.68 20.84 -15.59
C LEU A 213 -16.12 20.96 -16.09
N GLY A 214 -17.10 20.72 -15.23
CA GLY A 214 -18.52 20.79 -15.58
C GLY A 214 -18.96 19.78 -16.65
N ILE A 215 -18.23 18.68 -16.82
CA ILE A 215 -18.40 17.74 -17.94
C ILE A 215 -19.44 16.69 -17.58
N GLU A 216 -20.57 16.65 -18.29
CA GLU A 216 -21.54 15.57 -18.18
C GLU A 216 -21.02 14.29 -18.84
N LEU A 217 -21.14 13.17 -18.12
CA LEU A 217 -20.78 11.85 -18.62
C LEU A 217 -22.04 11.08 -18.97
N ARG A 218 -22.08 10.58 -20.20
CA ARG A 218 -23.16 9.76 -20.73
C ARG A 218 -22.58 8.50 -21.35
N ALA A 219 -23.31 7.40 -21.25
CA ALA A 219 -22.85 6.14 -21.78
C ALA A 219 -22.73 6.19 -23.31
N GLY A 220 -21.69 5.53 -23.84
CA GLY A 220 -21.39 5.51 -25.27
C GLY A 220 -20.89 6.84 -25.85
N ALA A 221 -20.74 7.88 -25.04
CA ALA A 221 -20.14 9.13 -25.50
C ALA A 221 -18.67 8.93 -25.92
N ALA A 222 -18.20 9.77 -26.84
CA ALA A 222 -16.82 9.71 -27.30
C ALA A 222 -15.83 10.01 -26.15
N PRO A 223 -14.64 9.38 -26.14
CA PRO A 223 -13.59 9.73 -25.19
C PRO A 223 -13.21 11.21 -25.28
N ILE A 224 -12.84 11.78 -24.15
CA ILE A 224 -12.42 13.17 -24.05
C ILE A 224 -11.08 13.27 -23.31
N ALA A 225 -10.30 14.28 -23.68
CA ALA A 225 -9.03 14.60 -23.02
C ALA A 225 -9.17 15.93 -22.28
N VAL A 226 -8.94 15.91 -20.96
CA VAL A 226 -8.93 17.09 -20.10
C VAL A 226 -7.48 17.55 -19.93
N ARG A 227 -7.20 18.80 -20.30
CA ARG A 227 -5.90 19.43 -20.04
C ARG A 227 -5.89 20.06 -18.65
N VAL A 228 -4.89 19.74 -17.84
CA VAL A 228 -4.72 20.24 -16.47
C VAL A 228 -3.46 21.10 -16.41
N PRO A 229 -3.56 22.42 -16.63
CA PRO A 229 -2.42 23.32 -16.56
C PRO A 229 -1.94 23.51 -15.11
N LEU A 230 -0.61 23.46 -14.92
CA LEU A 230 0.04 23.47 -13.62
C LEU A 230 1.01 24.65 -13.49
N VAL A 231 1.03 25.24 -12.30
CA VAL A 231 2.06 26.17 -11.83
C VAL A 231 2.55 25.73 -10.45
N PRO A 232 3.79 26.06 -10.05
CA PRO A 232 4.25 25.74 -8.70
C PRO A 232 3.34 26.34 -7.63
N GLY A 233 2.84 25.49 -6.74
CA GLY A 233 2.03 25.88 -5.60
C GLY A 233 2.83 26.70 -4.59
N ARG A 234 4.11 26.38 -4.44
CA ARG A 234 5.05 27.07 -3.55
C ARG A 234 6.48 26.84 -4.04
N CYS A 235 7.37 27.78 -3.74
CA CYS A 235 8.77 27.73 -4.20
C CYS A 235 9.81 27.67 -3.06
N ASP A 236 9.39 27.38 -1.82
CA ASP A 236 10.35 27.07 -0.77
C ASP A 236 10.85 25.62 -0.90
N LEU A 237 12.16 25.45 -1.10
CA LEU A 237 12.79 24.15 -1.31
C LEU A 237 12.53 23.15 -0.19
N HIS A 238 12.34 23.63 1.06
CA HIS A 238 12.01 22.76 2.17
C HIS A 238 10.69 22.02 1.96
N ALA A 239 9.65 22.71 1.49
CA ALA A 239 8.39 22.08 1.22
C ALA A 239 8.39 21.18 0.00
N VAL A 240 9.18 21.49 -1.02
CA VAL A 240 9.36 20.58 -2.16
C VAL A 240 10.03 19.29 -1.69
N ALA A 241 11.10 19.39 -0.87
CA ALA A 241 11.85 18.26 -0.37
C ALA A 241 11.06 17.39 0.63
N GLU A 242 10.18 17.98 1.42
CA GLU A 242 9.37 17.26 2.42
C GLU A 242 7.99 16.82 1.91
N ASP A 243 7.62 17.17 0.68
CA ASP A 243 6.34 16.79 0.11
C ASP A 243 6.27 15.27 -0.13
N LYS A 244 5.16 14.68 0.29
CA LYS A 244 4.92 13.23 0.24
C LYS A 244 3.67 12.87 -0.56
N GLN A 245 2.89 13.86 -0.99
CA GLN A 245 1.52 13.66 -1.52
C GLN A 245 1.11 14.73 -2.56
N GLY A 246 1.95 15.70 -2.86
CA GLY A 246 1.67 16.85 -3.73
C GLY A 246 1.51 16.48 -5.20
N THR A 247 1.79 15.25 -5.58
CA THR A 247 1.53 14.69 -6.92
C THR A 247 0.35 13.70 -6.93
N LEU A 248 -0.38 13.58 -5.82
CA LEU A 248 -1.65 12.85 -5.75
C LEU A 248 -2.78 13.81 -6.14
N PHE A 249 -3.20 13.73 -7.40
CA PHE A 249 -4.30 14.55 -7.89
C PHE A 249 -5.64 13.93 -7.54
N ARG A 250 -6.60 14.80 -7.30
CA ARG A 250 -7.99 14.47 -7.03
C ARG A 250 -8.88 14.94 -8.17
N ILE A 251 -9.98 14.25 -8.41
CA ILE A 251 -11.03 14.64 -9.34
C ILE A 251 -12.34 14.55 -8.57
N ARG A 252 -12.97 15.70 -8.34
CA ARG A 252 -14.34 15.75 -7.80
C ARG A 252 -15.30 15.39 -8.91
N ALA A 253 -16.16 14.41 -8.65
CA ALA A 253 -17.12 13.91 -9.61
C ALA A 253 -18.43 13.55 -8.93
N GLU A 254 -19.44 13.28 -9.74
CA GLU A 254 -20.73 12.71 -9.35
C GLU A 254 -20.89 11.36 -10.02
N HIS A 255 -21.32 10.34 -9.27
CA HIS A 255 -21.83 9.09 -9.80
C HIS A 255 -23.34 9.04 -9.56
N GLY A 256 -24.12 9.22 -10.63
CA GLY A 256 -25.51 9.65 -10.52
C GLY A 256 -25.57 10.99 -9.81
N ASP A 257 -26.27 11.06 -8.67
CA ASP A 257 -26.36 12.26 -7.81
C ASP A 257 -25.46 12.18 -6.56
N ARG A 258 -24.57 11.17 -6.46
CA ARG A 258 -23.68 11.01 -5.31
C ARG A 258 -22.32 11.63 -5.57
N PRO A 259 -21.84 12.56 -4.74
CA PRO A 259 -20.50 13.10 -4.87
C PRO A 259 -19.45 12.04 -4.52
N VAL A 260 -18.36 12.01 -5.29
CA VAL A 260 -17.19 11.15 -5.10
C VAL A 260 -15.91 11.97 -5.30
N ASP A 261 -14.87 11.68 -4.51
CA ASP A 261 -13.55 12.31 -4.62
C ASP A 261 -12.54 11.24 -5.09
N LEU A 262 -12.26 11.24 -6.39
CA LEU A 262 -11.45 10.22 -7.04
C LEU A 262 -9.98 10.60 -6.95
N VAL A 263 -9.15 9.74 -6.37
CA VAL A 263 -7.69 9.91 -6.39
C VAL A 263 -7.14 9.17 -7.59
N LEU A 264 -6.49 9.89 -8.51
CA LEU A 264 -5.81 9.28 -9.65
C LEU A 264 -4.29 9.30 -9.40
N PRO A 265 -3.66 8.15 -9.06
CA PRO A 265 -2.23 8.10 -8.79
C PRO A 265 -1.43 8.50 -10.04
N SER A 266 -0.47 9.42 -9.89
CA SER A 266 0.47 9.73 -10.98
C SER A 266 1.48 8.59 -11.15
N PRO A 267 1.80 8.16 -12.38
CA PRO A 267 2.90 7.22 -12.62
C PRO A 267 4.21 7.77 -12.07
N ASP A 268 5.11 6.90 -11.58
CA ASP A 268 6.38 7.30 -10.95
C ASP A 268 7.20 8.25 -11.85
N ALA A 269 7.34 7.95 -13.14
CA ALA A 269 8.07 8.80 -14.07
C ALA A 269 7.45 10.20 -14.21
N GLN A 270 6.11 10.29 -14.22
CA GLN A 270 5.40 11.57 -14.28
C GLN A 270 5.53 12.34 -12.96
N ARG A 271 5.45 11.65 -11.81
CA ARG A 271 5.70 12.24 -10.49
C ARG A 271 7.09 12.86 -10.45
N ASP A 272 8.11 12.08 -10.79
CA ASP A 272 9.50 12.51 -10.67
C ASP A 272 9.78 13.69 -11.61
N ALA A 273 9.26 13.66 -12.85
CA ALA A 273 9.34 14.79 -13.78
C ALA A 273 8.65 16.06 -13.26
N LEU A 274 7.51 15.94 -12.58
CA LEU A 274 6.82 17.08 -11.95
C LEU A 274 7.65 17.68 -10.81
N LEU A 275 8.28 16.85 -9.97
CA LEU A 275 9.11 17.32 -8.87
C LEU A 275 10.34 18.08 -9.38
N ASP A 276 11.02 17.53 -10.39
CA ASP A 276 12.17 18.19 -11.05
C ASP A 276 11.74 19.49 -11.72
N TRP A 277 10.60 19.49 -12.42
CA TRP A 277 10.04 20.70 -13.03
C TRP A 277 9.71 21.78 -12.00
N VAL A 278 9.15 21.44 -10.83
CA VAL A 278 8.88 22.42 -9.76
C VAL A 278 10.17 23.09 -9.33
N VAL A 279 11.24 22.33 -9.12
CA VAL A 279 12.56 22.87 -8.73
C VAL A 279 13.10 23.80 -9.81
N ALA A 280 13.12 23.36 -11.08
CA ALA A 280 13.61 24.15 -12.20
C ALA A 280 12.78 25.42 -12.42
N ARG A 281 11.45 25.31 -12.39
CA ARG A 281 10.53 26.43 -12.58
C ARG A 281 10.69 27.47 -11.48
N CYS A 282 10.74 27.05 -10.22
CA CYS A 282 10.93 27.96 -9.09
C CYS A 282 12.29 28.68 -9.13
N ALA A 283 13.34 28.03 -9.63
CA ALA A 283 14.64 28.68 -9.83
C ALA A 283 14.62 29.72 -10.98
N ALA A 284 13.71 29.56 -11.94
CA ALA A 284 13.53 30.46 -13.07
C ALA A 284 12.53 31.61 -12.83
N LEU A 285 11.76 31.56 -11.73
CA LEU A 285 10.86 32.65 -11.34
C LEU A 285 11.66 33.82 -10.75
N PRO A 286 11.33 35.07 -11.11
CA PRO A 286 12.02 36.27 -10.63
C PRO A 286 11.74 36.60 -9.15
#